data_AF-A0A5N5DZX5-F1
#
_entry.id   AF-A0A5N5DZX5-F1
#
_cell.length_a   1.000
_cell.length_b   1.000
_cell.length_c   1.000
_cell.angle_alpha   90.00
_cell.angle_beta   90.00
_cell.angle_gamma   90.00
#
_symmetry.space_group_name_H-M   'P 1'
#
loop_
_entity.id
_entity.type
_entity.pdbx_description
1 polymer ?
#
loop_
_entity_poly.entity_id
_entity_poly.type
_entity_poly.pdbx_seq_one_letter_code
_entity_poly.pdbx_strand_id
1 'polypeptide(L)'
;RQVPAPDDNRLDHRGPVAGAETRRDIASRVGECIRELMTELDHDHVVVTHGFAHTFVVSAWLQIPVEATGFATFATTPGAITHLQHDDYWRNRTLAQLADTTHLACGTMA
;
A
#
# COMPACT_ATOMS: atom_id res chain seq x y z
N ARG A 1 4.77 -11.77 -22.54
CA ARG A 1 3.58 -12.38 -21.88
C ARG A 1 3.83 -12.37 -20.38
N GLN A 2 2.86 -11.97 -19.55
CA GLN A 2 3.01 -12.06 -18.09
C GLN A 2 3.14 -13.53 -17.65
N VAL A 3 4.06 -13.78 -16.71
CA VAL A 3 4.23 -15.07 -16.04
C VAL A 3 3.74 -14.89 -14.62
N PRO A 4 2.73 -15.66 -14.16
CA PRO A 4 2.25 -15.58 -12.78
C PRO A 4 3.38 -15.86 -11.79
N ALA A 5 3.36 -15.20 -10.64
CA ALA A 5 4.27 -15.54 -9.55
C ALA A 5 3.87 -16.88 -8.94
N PRO A 6 4.82 -17.81 -8.70
CA PRO A 6 4.54 -19.06 -8.00
C PRO A 6 4.32 -18.80 -6.51
N ASP A 7 3.60 -19.69 -5.83
CA ASP A 7 3.21 -19.48 -4.43
C ASP A 7 4.38 -19.55 -3.44
N ASP A 8 5.47 -20.25 -3.80
CA ASP A 8 6.68 -20.38 -2.99
C ASP A 8 7.68 -19.24 -3.18
N ASN A 9 7.49 -18.38 -4.19
CA ASN A 9 8.40 -17.27 -4.48
C ASN A 9 7.66 -16.00 -4.92
N ARG A 10 6.71 -15.53 -4.12
CA ARG A 10 5.88 -14.36 -4.47
C ARG A 10 6.65 -13.03 -4.50
N LEU A 11 7.60 -12.84 -3.59
CA LEU A 11 8.28 -11.56 -3.40
C LEU A 11 9.42 -11.35 -4.41
N ASP A 12 10.16 -12.42 -4.70
CA ASP A 12 11.39 -12.37 -5.50
C ASP A 12 11.18 -12.90 -6.94
N HIS A 13 9.94 -13.28 -7.29
CA HIS A 13 9.57 -13.63 -8.67
C HIS A 13 9.86 -12.47 -9.62
N ARG A 14 10.64 -12.75 -10.65
CA ARG A 14 10.93 -11.80 -11.73
C ARG A 14 9.99 -12.04 -12.89
N GLY A 15 9.29 -10.98 -13.26
CA GLY A 15 8.46 -10.96 -14.45
C GLY A 15 9.29 -11.02 -15.75
N PRO A 16 8.61 -10.99 -16.91
CA PRO A 16 9.28 -11.10 -18.22
C PRO A 16 10.09 -9.87 -18.62
N VAL A 17 10.00 -8.77 -17.88
CA VAL A 17 10.69 -7.51 -18.19
C VAL A 17 12.07 -7.52 -17.52
N ALA A 18 13.12 -7.57 -18.34
CA ALA A 18 14.50 -7.54 -17.86
C ALA A 18 14.77 -6.24 -17.08
N GLY A 19 15.38 -6.38 -15.90
CA GLY A 19 15.72 -5.25 -15.04
C GLY A 19 14.54 -4.61 -14.30
N ALA A 20 13.32 -5.11 -14.46
CA ALA A 20 12.19 -4.62 -13.67
C ALA A 20 12.35 -4.97 -12.18
N GLU A 21 11.82 -4.09 -11.34
CA GLU A 21 11.71 -4.30 -9.91
C GLU A 21 10.92 -5.58 -9.59
N THR A 22 11.37 -6.33 -8.60
CA THR A 22 10.57 -7.38 -7.96
C THR A 22 9.50 -6.76 -7.06
N ARG A 23 8.58 -7.61 -6.59
CA ARG A 23 7.61 -7.19 -5.57
C ARG A 23 8.33 -6.76 -4.28
N ARG A 24 9.42 -7.45 -3.90
CA ARG A 24 10.28 -7.06 -2.77
C ARG A 24 10.90 -5.68 -2.97
N ASP A 25 11.46 -5.42 -4.15
CA ASP A 25 12.12 -4.13 -4.44
C ASP A 25 11.15 -2.96 -4.24
N ILE A 26 9.93 -3.07 -4.77
CA ILE A 26 8.88 -2.05 -4.61
C ILE A 26 8.44 -1.95 -3.15
N ALA A 27 8.22 -3.08 -2.47
CA ALA A 27 7.81 -3.10 -1.06
C ALA A 27 8.85 -2.40 -0.16
N SER A 28 10.14 -2.68 -0.36
CA SER A 28 11.24 -2.05 0.37
C SER A 28 11.30 -0.55 0.10
N ARG A 29 11.30 -0.14 -1.17
CA ARG A 29 11.39 1.28 -1.57
C ARG A 29 10.20 2.10 -1.08
N VAL A 30 8.98 1.58 -1.19
CA VAL A 30 7.79 2.23 -0.63
C VAL A 30 7.86 2.26 0.89
N GLY A 31 8.29 1.16 1.52
CA GLY A 31 8.43 1.08 2.96
C GLY A 31 9.44 2.07 3.55
N GLU A 32 10.52 2.36 2.85
CA GLU A 32 11.47 3.42 3.21
C GLU A 32 10.80 4.79 3.26
N CYS A 33 10.10 5.17 2.19
CA CYS A 33 9.36 6.42 2.12
C CYS A 33 8.31 6.55 3.23
N ILE A 34 7.54 5.49 3.50
CA ILE A 34 6.52 5.53 4.56
C ILE A 34 7.16 5.62 5.95
N ARG A 35 8.28 4.94 6.19
CA ARG A 35 9.01 5.05 7.47
C ARG A 35 9.56 6.46 7.69
N GLU A 36 9.99 7.13 6.64
CA GLU A 36 10.39 8.54 6.69
C GLU A 36 9.21 9.45 7.04
N LEU A 37 8.06 9.32 6.37
CA LEU A 37 6.86 10.10 6.73
C LEU A 37 6.43 9.87 8.19
N MET A 38 6.62 8.66 8.71
CA MET A 38 6.28 8.31 10.08
C MET A 38 7.21 8.90 11.14
N THR A 39 8.31 9.58 10.78
CA THR A 39 9.13 10.31 11.76
C THR A 39 8.46 11.58 12.27
N GLU A 40 7.45 12.09 11.55
CA GLU A 40 6.68 13.29 11.87
C GLU A 40 5.19 12.93 11.94
N LEU A 41 4.59 12.96 13.14
CA LEU A 41 3.19 12.55 13.37
C LEU A 41 2.33 13.68 13.94
N ASP A 42 2.81 14.92 13.90
CA ASP A 42 2.12 16.12 14.37
C ASP A 42 1.13 16.70 13.34
N HIS A 43 1.13 16.17 12.12
CA HIS A 43 0.26 16.59 11.02
C HIS A 43 -0.27 15.39 10.22
N ASP A 44 -1.35 15.65 9.48
CA ASP A 44 -1.93 14.66 8.56
C ASP A 44 -1.09 14.53 7.29
N HIS A 45 -0.82 13.28 6.89
CA HIS A 45 -0.10 12.96 5.64
C HIS A 45 -1.06 12.51 4.55
N VAL A 46 -0.96 13.10 3.36
CA VAL A 46 -1.70 12.67 2.17
C VAL A 46 -0.76 11.98 1.19
N VAL A 47 -0.93 10.65 1.01
CA VAL A 47 -0.13 9.85 0.08
C VAL A 47 -0.95 9.55 -1.17
N VAL A 48 -0.52 10.10 -2.31
CA VAL A 48 -1.09 9.78 -3.63
C VAL A 48 -0.22 8.72 -4.31
N THR A 49 -0.82 7.58 -4.68
CA THR A 49 -0.08 6.42 -5.19
C THR A 49 -0.87 5.62 -6.22
N HIS A 50 -0.28 4.54 -6.71
CA HIS A 50 -0.87 3.61 -7.68
C HIS A 50 -1.42 2.37 -6.97
N GLY A 51 -2.41 1.70 -7.57
CA GLY A 51 -3.09 0.56 -6.93
C GLY A 51 -2.17 -0.61 -6.55
N PHE A 52 -1.08 -0.84 -7.29
CA PHE A 52 -0.08 -1.84 -6.92
C PHE A 52 0.72 -1.44 -5.67
N ALA A 53 1.19 -0.18 -5.64
CA ALA A 53 1.99 0.34 -4.54
C ALA A 53 1.16 0.59 -3.26
N HIS A 54 -0.15 0.83 -3.40
CA HIS A 54 -1.09 1.02 -2.30
C HIS A 54 -0.99 -0.07 -1.23
N THR A 55 -0.84 -1.33 -1.65
CA THR A 55 -0.67 -2.46 -0.71
C THR A 55 0.55 -2.27 0.18
N PHE A 56 1.67 -1.79 -0.37
CA PHE A 56 2.91 -1.59 0.39
C PHE A 56 2.89 -0.33 1.23
N VAL A 57 2.14 0.70 0.83
CA VAL A 57 1.89 1.88 1.67
C VAL A 57 1.18 1.44 2.96
N VAL A 58 0.04 0.74 2.83
CA VAL A 58 -0.74 0.27 3.98
C VAL A 58 0.07 -0.70 4.83
N SER A 59 0.75 -1.67 4.19
CA SER A 59 1.54 -2.68 4.92
C SER A 59 2.69 -2.06 5.70
N ALA A 60 3.46 -1.17 5.08
CA ALA A 60 4.58 -0.50 5.75
C ALA A 60 4.08 0.42 6.88
N TRP A 61 2.99 1.14 6.66
CA TRP A 61 2.41 1.99 7.68
C TRP A 61 1.94 1.17 8.88
N LEU A 62 1.32 0.00 8.67
CA LEU A 62 0.93 -0.95 9.72
C LEU A 62 2.12 -1.70 10.36
N GLN A 63 3.36 -1.43 9.94
CA GLN A 63 4.56 -2.14 10.37
C GLN A 63 4.52 -3.66 10.06
N ILE A 64 3.80 -4.06 9.01
CA ILE A 64 3.81 -5.43 8.52
C ILE A 64 5.16 -5.67 7.81
N PRO A 65 5.92 -6.72 8.17
CA PRO A 65 7.21 -7.00 7.54
C PRO A 65 7.04 -7.35 6.06
N VAL A 66 8.00 -6.95 5.22
CA VAL A 66 7.96 -7.17 3.76
C VAL A 66 7.75 -8.64 3.43
N GLU A 67 8.35 -9.53 4.23
CA GLU A 67 8.28 -10.99 4.12
C GLU A 67 6.82 -11.51 4.20
N ALA A 68 5.94 -10.81 4.92
CA ALA A 68 4.53 -11.18 5.06
C ALA A 68 3.64 -10.63 3.91
N THR A 69 4.19 -9.84 2.98
CA THR A 69 3.40 -9.15 1.95
C THR A 69 3.29 -9.89 0.61
N GLY A 70 3.84 -11.10 0.52
CA GLY A 70 3.86 -11.90 -0.72
C GLY A 70 2.47 -12.21 -1.28
N PHE A 71 1.50 -12.44 -0.39
CA PHE A 71 0.10 -12.67 -0.74
C PHE A 71 -0.84 -11.52 -0.38
N ALA A 72 -0.39 -10.59 0.48
CA ALA A 72 -1.21 -9.49 0.94
C ALA A 72 -1.68 -8.62 -0.23
N THR A 73 -2.93 -8.18 -0.20
CA THR A 73 -3.46 -7.19 -1.14
C THR A 73 -4.48 -6.34 -0.41
N PHE A 74 -4.25 -5.03 -0.39
CA PHE A 74 -5.26 -4.04 -0.02
C PHE A 74 -5.84 -3.50 -1.30
N ALA A 75 -6.95 -4.10 -1.74
CA ALA A 75 -7.58 -3.78 -3.01
C ALA A 75 -8.04 -2.31 -3.03
N THR A 76 -7.93 -1.68 -4.20
CA THR A 76 -8.31 -0.29 -4.41
C THR A 76 -8.77 -0.09 -5.85
N THR A 77 -9.41 1.06 -6.11
CA THR A 77 -9.83 1.50 -7.44
C THR A 77 -9.35 2.94 -7.67
N PRO A 78 -9.24 3.41 -8.93
CA PRO A 78 -8.86 4.80 -9.19
C PRO A 78 -9.79 5.78 -8.48
N GLY A 79 -9.21 6.78 -7.84
CA GLY A 79 -9.94 7.79 -7.06
C GLY A 79 -10.40 7.32 -5.68
N ALA A 80 -10.14 6.07 -5.27
CA ALA A 80 -10.50 5.61 -3.95
C ALA A 80 -9.59 6.21 -2.85
N ILE A 81 -10.16 6.44 -1.67
CA ILE A 81 -9.47 6.99 -0.49
C ILE A 81 -9.36 5.91 0.59
N THR A 82 -8.14 5.65 1.05
CA THR A 82 -7.88 4.79 2.22
C THR A 82 -7.46 5.67 3.39
N HIS A 83 -8.09 5.47 4.54
CA HIS A 83 -7.81 6.23 5.76
C HIS A 83 -7.07 5.37 6.78
N LEU A 84 -5.90 5.85 7.20
CA LEU A 84 -5.03 5.24 8.20
C LEU A 84 -4.96 6.14 9.42
N GLN A 85 -5.23 5.61 10.61
CA GLN A 85 -5.33 6.38 11.84
C GLN A 85 -4.38 5.87 12.91
N HIS A 86 -3.48 6.74 13.37
CA HIS A 86 -2.63 6.51 14.52
C HIS A 86 -3.32 7.06 15.77
N ASP A 87 -3.42 6.28 16.85
CA ASP A 87 -4.00 6.77 18.11
C ASP A 87 -2.93 7.33 19.07
N ASP A 88 -3.28 8.32 19.89
CA ASP A 88 -2.30 9.00 20.74
C ASP A 88 -1.97 8.28 22.05
N TYR A 89 -2.85 7.38 22.51
CA TYR A 89 -2.73 6.78 23.84
C TYR A 89 -1.95 5.46 23.82
N TRP A 90 -2.39 4.52 22.98
CA TRP A 90 -1.77 3.21 22.78
C TRP A 90 -0.82 3.19 21.59
N ARG A 91 -0.88 4.20 20.69
CA ARG A 91 -0.07 4.28 19.47
C ARG A 91 -0.33 3.12 18.50
N ASN A 92 -1.55 2.59 18.52
CA ASN A 92 -1.97 1.62 17.52
C ASN A 92 -2.13 2.30 16.16
N ARG A 93 -2.02 1.47 15.14
CA ARG A 93 -2.10 1.85 13.74
C ARG A 93 -3.29 1.13 13.13
N THR A 94 -4.35 1.89 12.85
CA THR A 94 -5.63 1.36 12.37
C THR A 94 -5.82 1.67 10.89
N LEU A 95 -6.11 0.65 10.09
CA LEU A 95 -6.74 0.84 8.77
C LEU A 95 -8.23 1.13 9.01
N ALA A 96 -8.58 2.41 9.14
CA ALA A 96 -9.92 2.84 9.54
C ALA A 96 -10.94 2.67 8.41
N GLN A 97 -10.52 2.92 7.18
CA GLN A 97 -11.36 2.77 5.98
C GLN A 97 -10.49 2.37 4.80
N LEU A 98 -10.94 1.40 4.01
CA LEU A 98 -10.20 0.87 2.87
C LEU A 98 -10.91 1.23 1.56
N ALA A 99 -10.20 1.93 0.68
CA ALA A 99 -10.61 2.20 -0.70
C ALA A 99 -12.04 2.76 -0.87
N ASP A 100 -12.38 3.80 -0.12
CA ASP A 100 -13.66 4.49 -0.22
C ASP A 100 -13.80 5.29 -1.51
N THR A 101 -14.95 5.13 -2.17
CA THR A 101 -15.30 5.86 -3.40
C THR A 101 -16.61 6.62 -3.27
N THR A 102 -17.18 6.72 -2.06
CA THR A 102 -18.50 7.35 -1.86
C THR A 102 -18.53 8.81 -2.32
N HIS A 103 -17.41 9.52 -2.16
CA HIS A 103 -17.24 10.89 -2.62
C HIS A 103 -17.34 11.04 -4.16
N LEU A 104 -17.07 9.99 -4.93
CA LEU A 104 -17.18 10.01 -6.40
C LEU A 104 -18.64 9.99 -6.88
N ALA A 105 -19.57 9.49 -6.06
CA ALA A 105 -20.99 9.46 -6.41
C ALA A 105 -21.63 10.86 -6.46
N CYS A 106 -21.03 11.86 -5.80
CA CYS A 106 -21.54 13.23 -5.72
C CYS A 106 -21.48 13.98 -7.08
N GLY A 107 -20.72 13.48 -8.06
CA GLY A 107 -20.59 14.08 -9.39
C GLY A 107 -21.40 13.41 -10.51
N THR A 108 -22.04 12.27 -10.25
CA THR A 108 -22.81 11.54 -11.27
C THR A 108 -24.30 11.84 -11.06
N MET A 109 -24.78 12.96 -11.61
CA MET A 109 -26.21 13.06 -11.90
C MET A 109 -26.53 12.07 -13.02
N ALA A 110 -27.50 11.18 -12.76
CA ALA A 110 -28.03 10.24 -13.75
C ALA A 110 -28.68 10.96 -14.95
#